data_AF-A0A367LY02-F1
#
_entry.id   AF-A0A367LY02-F1
#
_cell.length_a   1.000
_cell.length_b   1.000
_cell.length_c   1.000
_cell.angle_alpha   90.00
_cell.angle_beta   90.00
_cell.angle_gamma   90.00
#
_symmetry.space_group_name_H-M   'P 1'
#
loop_
_entity.id
_entity.type
_entity.pdbx_description
1 polymer ?
#
loop_
_entity_poly.entity_id
_entity_poly.type
_entity_poly.pdbx_seq_one_letter_code
_entity_poly.pdbx_strand_id
1 'polypeptide(L)'
;MDTTFGLDLARVEALFKRELRRFDELHPRSAQAYRENRRHWLYGAPLHWMQQWPGNCPLLVKEAQGARVTDIDGQQSGDFALGDSGAMFGHAQPAGADA
;
A
#
# COMPACT_ATOMS: atom_id res chain seq x y z
N MET A 1 -10.17 30.10 -8.62
CA MET A 1 -10.01 28.70 -8.20
C MET A 1 -8.66 28.27 -8.72
N ASP A 2 -7.78 27.78 -7.84
CA ASP A 2 -6.46 27.34 -8.27
C ASP A 2 -6.62 26.00 -9.00
N THR A 3 -6.58 26.06 -10.33
CA THR A 3 -6.81 24.92 -11.21
C THR A 3 -5.52 24.51 -11.87
N THR A 4 -5.03 23.31 -11.54
CA THR A 4 -3.86 22.69 -12.19
C THR A 4 -4.28 21.36 -12.80
N PHE A 5 -3.79 21.02 -13.99
CA PHE A 5 -4.15 19.79 -14.73
C PHE A 5 -5.66 19.62 -14.99
N GLY A 6 -6.43 20.73 -15.04
CA GLY A 6 -7.89 20.68 -15.20
C GLY A 6 -8.66 20.28 -13.92
N LEU A 7 -7.99 20.24 -12.77
CA LEU A 7 -8.57 19.88 -11.48
C LEU A 7 -8.55 21.06 -10.51
N ASP A 8 -9.61 21.19 -9.71
CA ASP A 8 -9.67 22.13 -8.58
C ASP A 8 -8.88 21.54 -7.40
N LEU A 9 -7.74 22.18 -7.07
CA LEU A 9 -6.82 21.66 -6.06
C LEU A 9 -7.44 21.60 -4.66
N ALA A 10 -8.39 22.49 -4.34
CA ALA A 10 -9.09 22.45 -3.05
C ALA A 10 -9.97 21.19 -2.92
N ARG A 11 -10.59 20.75 -4.03
CA ARG A 11 -11.37 19.50 -4.05
C ARG A 11 -10.47 18.27 -3.96
N VAL A 12 -9.31 18.30 -4.62
CA VAL A 12 -8.30 17.23 -4.53
C VAL A 12 -7.82 17.09 -3.08
N GLU A 13 -7.48 18.19 -2.41
CA GLU A 13 -7.04 18.17 -1.01
C GLU A 13 -8.14 17.64 -0.08
N ALA A 14 -9.38 18.10 -0.24
CA ALA A 14 -10.51 17.63 0.56
C ALA A 14 -10.76 16.13 0.40
N LEU A 15 -10.67 15.63 -0.84
CA LEU A 15 -10.78 14.20 -1.14
C LEU A 15 -9.62 13.43 -0.52
N PHE A 16 -8.38 13.89 -0.70
CA PHE A 16 -7.20 13.21 -0.18
C PHE A 16 -7.25 13.08 1.35
N LYS A 17 -7.62 14.15 2.07
CA LYS A 17 -7.82 14.11 3.53
C LYS A 17 -8.89 13.11 3.95
N ARG A 18 -9.96 12.96 3.16
CA ARG A 18 -11.02 11.97 3.43
C ARG A 18 -10.51 10.55 3.23
N GLU A 19 -9.80 10.29 2.13
CA GLU A 19 -9.27 8.95 1.85
C GLU A 19 -8.15 8.55 2.82
N LEU A 20 -7.33 9.50 3.33
CA LEU A 20 -6.37 9.22 4.41
C LEU A 20 -7.07 8.75 5.70
N ARG A 21 -8.17 9.40 6.10
CA ARG A 21 -8.94 8.94 7.28
C ARG A 21 -9.55 7.57 7.05
N ARG A 22 -10.14 7.35 5.87
CA ARG A 22 -10.69 6.05 5.49
C ARG A 22 -9.62 4.97 5.47
N PHE A 23 -8.40 5.29 5.03
CA PHE A 23 -7.26 4.38 5.07
C PHE A 23 -6.93 3.97 6.51
N ASP A 24 -6.92 4.90 7.45
CA ASP A 24 -6.68 4.59 8.87
C ASP A 24 -7.79 3.70 9.47
N GLU A 25 -9.05 3.94 9.07
CA GLU A 25 -10.21 3.14 9.50
C GLU A 25 -10.16 1.71 8.96
N LEU A 26 -9.68 1.51 7.72
CA LEU A 26 -9.66 0.21 7.04
C LEU A 26 -8.42 -0.64 7.38
N HIS A 27 -7.30 -0.04 7.78
CA HIS A 27 -6.03 -0.75 7.97
C HIS A 27 -5.41 -0.58 9.38
N PRO A 28 -6.17 -0.77 10.47
CA PRO A 28 -5.68 -0.51 11.82
C PRO A 28 -4.49 -1.39 12.25
N ARG A 29 -4.41 -2.65 11.77
CA ARG A 29 -3.31 -3.57 12.09
C ARG A 29 -2.04 -3.17 11.34
N SER A 30 -2.15 -2.76 10.07
CA SER A 30 -1.01 -2.20 9.32
C SER A 30 -0.48 -0.93 9.98
N ALA A 31 -1.35 -0.03 10.45
CA ALA A 31 -0.96 1.16 11.21
C ALA A 31 -0.27 0.82 12.55
N GLN A 32 -0.74 -0.22 13.25
CA GLN A 32 -0.05 -0.73 14.44
C GLN A 32 1.34 -1.29 14.11
N ALA A 33 1.45 -2.13 13.09
CA ALA A 33 2.73 -2.71 12.66
C ALA A 33 3.73 -1.63 12.24
N TYR A 34 3.28 -0.56 11.58
CA TYR A 34 4.15 0.55 11.19
C TYR A 34 4.70 1.30 12.41
N ARG A 35 3.89 1.53 13.45
CA ARG A 35 4.37 2.12 14.72
C ARG A 35 5.44 1.27 15.39
N GLU A 36 5.32 -0.05 15.32
CA GLU A 36 6.32 -0.98 15.84
C GLU A 36 7.59 -0.96 14.98
N ASN A 37 7.45 -1.10 13.65
CA ASN A 37 8.55 -1.09 12.70
C ASN A 37 9.39 0.20 12.77
N ARG A 38 8.77 1.36 12.99
CA ARG A 38 9.46 2.65 13.12
C ARG A 38 10.46 2.73 14.28
N ARG A 39 10.44 1.78 15.22
CA ARG A 39 11.43 1.67 16.30
C ARG A 39 12.76 1.08 15.83
N HIS A 40 12.75 0.33 14.73
CA HIS A 40 13.88 -0.50 14.30
C HIS A 40 14.28 -0.24 12.85
N TRP A 41 13.34 0.20 12.01
CA TRP A 41 13.58 0.63 10.64
C TRP A 41 13.53 2.16 10.56
N LEU A 42 14.60 2.77 10.05
CA LEU A 42 14.75 4.24 9.95
C LEU A 42 13.52 4.91 9.29
N TYR A 43 12.97 4.26 8.26
CA TYR A 43 11.79 4.72 7.52
C TYR A 43 10.54 3.85 7.75
N GLY A 44 10.54 3.02 8.80
CA GLY A 44 9.38 2.21 9.23
C GLY A 44 9.07 0.99 8.37
N ALA A 45 9.93 0.67 7.42
CA ALA A 45 9.92 -0.55 6.62
C ALA A 45 11.36 -0.90 6.19
N PRO A 46 11.64 -2.14 5.77
CA PRO A 46 12.98 -2.56 5.35
C PRO A 46 13.57 -1.76 4.19
N LEU A 47 12.72 -1.22 3.30
CA LEU A 47 13.11 -0.38 2.18
C LEU A 47 12.39 0.97 2.26
N HIS A 48 13.13 2.07 2.21
CA HIS A 48 12.59 3.42 2.37
C HIS A 48 11.53 3.81 1.33
N TRP A 49 11.57 3.26 0.11
CA TRP A 49 10.55 3.50 -0.91
C TRP A 49 9.17 2.97 -0.50
N MET A 50 9.10 1.99 0.41
CA MET A 50 7.82 1.50 0.93
C MET A 50 7.05 2.58 1.71
N GLN A 51 7.72 3.61 2.25
CA GLN A 51 7.04 4.73 2.89
C GLN A 51 6.28 5.62 1.89
N GLN A 52 6.58 5.52 0.59
CA GLN A 52 6.03 6.41 -0.45
C GLN A 52 4.65 5.96 -0.97
N TRP A 53 4.17 4.78 -0.55
CA TRP A 53 2.80 4.38 -0.83
C TRP A 53 1.80 5.40 -0.26
N PRO A 54 0.71 5.74 -0.98
CA PRO A 54 -0.33 6.60 -0.44
C PRO A 54 -1.00 5.95 0.78
N GLY A 55 -1.42 6.79 1.74
CA GLY A 55 -1.85 6.36 3.05
C GLY A 55 -0.87 6.82 4.13
N ASN A 56 -1.18 6.52 5.40
CA ASN A 56 -0.33 6.92 6.53
C ASN A 56 0.73 5.87 6.89
N CYS A 57 0.65 4.67 6.31
CA CYS A 57 1.64 3.60 6.46
C CYS A 57 1.64 2.66 5.23
N PRO A 58 2.73 1.94 4.94
CA PRO A 58 2.70 0.81 4.02
C PRO A 58 1.77 -0.30 4.55
N LEU A 59 1.05 -0.96 3.65
CA LEU A 59 0.27 -2.16 3.98
C LEU A 59 1.21 -3.32 4.27
N LEU A 60 0.93 -4.07 5.33
CA LEU A 60 1.60 -5.34 5.57
C LEU A 60 0.81 -6.45 4.87
N VAL A 61 1.46 -7.13 3.92
CA VAL A 61 0.83 -8.21 3.16
C VAL A 61 0.84 -9.51 3.96
N LYS A 62 -0.31 -10.17 4.05
CA LYS A 62 -0.44 -11.50 4.66
C LYS A 62 -0.18 -12.60 3.63
N GLU A 63 -0.77 -12.48 2.44
CA GLU A 63 -0.64 -13.46 1.35
C GLU A 63 -0.89 -12.80 -0.01
N ALA A 64 -0.26 -13.33 -1.06
CA ALA A 64 -0.46 -12.91 -2.43
C ALA A 64 -0.29 -14.09 -3.40
N GLN A 65 -1.19 -14.23 -4.37
CA GLN A 65 -1.15 -15.26 -5.40
C GLN A 65 -1.71 -14.73 -6.72
N GLY A 66 -1.00 -14.98 -7.83
CA GLY A 66 -1.32 -14.41 -9.13
C GLY A 66 -1.36 -12.87 -9.04
N ALA A 67 -2.50 -12.27 -9.40
CA ALA A 67 -2.74 -10.84 -9.31
C ALA A 67 -3.65 -10.46 -8.12
N ARG A 68 -3.65 -11.23 -7.03
CA ARG A 68 -4.44 -10.94 -5.82
C ARG A 68 -3.52 -10.79 -4.61
N VAL A 69 -3.81 -9.79 -3.78
CA VAL A 69 -3.13 -9.52 -2.52
C VAL A 69 -4.17 -9.42 -1.41
N THR A 70 -3.89 -10.05 -0.27
CA THR A 70 -4.64 -9.87 0.99
C THR A 70 -3.70 -9.31 2.05
N ASP A 71 -4.05 -8.18 2.64
CA ASP A 71 -3.27 -7.59 3.73
C ASP A 71 -3.54 -8.26 5.09
N ILE A 72 -2.83 -7.83 6.13
CA ILE A 72 -3.03 -8.32 7.50
C ILE A 72 -4.34 -7.86 8.12
N ASP A 73 -5.01 -6.84 7.57
CA ASP A 73 -6.33 -6.39 7.99
C ASP A 73 -7.46 -7.23 7.35
N GLY A 74 -7.13 -8.06 6.36
CA GLY A 74 -8.06 -8.94 5.64
C GLY A 74 -8.62 -8.33 4.37
N GLN A 75 -8.16 -7.15 3.98
CA GLN A 75 -8.60 -6.45 2.78
C GLN A 75 -7.98 -7.11 1.55
N GLN A 76 -8.81 -7.36 0.54
CA GLN A 76 -8.37 -7.97 -0.73
C GLN A 76 -8.33 -6.94 -1.83
N SER A 77 -7.32 -7.03 -2.70
CA SER A 77 -7.17 -6.17 -3.86
C SER A 77 -6.63 -6.93 -5.07
N GLY A 78 -7.01 -6.48 -6.26
CA GLY A 78 -6.31 -6.84 -7.49
C GLY A 78 -5.00 -6.06 -7.55
N ASP A 79 -3.88 -6.78 -7.66
CA ASP A 79 -2.56 -6.16 -7.68
C ASP A 79 -2.12 -5.84 -9.11
N PHE A 80 -2.19 -4.56 -9.45
CA PHE A 80 -1.66 -4.00 -10.69
C PHE A 80 -0.28 -3.36 -10.51
N ALA A 81 0.23 -3.28 -9.28
CA ALA A 81 1.58 -2.79 -9.02
C ALA A 81 2.62 -3.91 -9.22
N LEU A 82 2.24 -5.15 -8.91
CA LEU A 82 3.05 -6.35 -9.14
C LEU A 82 4.48 -6.18 -8.61
N GLY A 83 4.61 -5.66 -7.39
CA GLY A 83 5.90 -5.43 -6.74
C GLY A 83 6.81 -4.48 -7.52
N ASP A 84 6.26 -3.38 -8.04
CA ASP A 84 6.97 -2.46 -8.94
C ASP A 84 7.55 -3.19 -10.15
N SER A 85 6.70 -4.00 -10.80
CA SER A 85 7.04 -4.93 -11.89
C SER A 85 7.89 -6.15 -11.49
N GLY A 86 8.42 -6.24 -10.27
CA GLY A 86 9.22 -7.40 -9.83
C GLY A 86 8.46 -8.73 -9.83
N ALA A 87 7.13 -8.68 -9.67
CA ALA A 87 6.22 -9.82 -9.78
C ALA A 87 5.42 -9.78 -11.09
N MET A 88 6.04 -9.37 -12.21
CA MET A 88 5.37 -9.23 -13.52
C MET A 88 4.56 -10.45 -13.95
N PHE A 89 5.00 -11.66 -13.61
CA PHE A 89 4.29 -12.91 -13.94
C PHE A 89 3.20 -13.29 -12.92
N GLY A 90 2.93 -12.43 -11.94
CA GLY A 90 2.08 -12.70 -10.79
C GLY A 90 2.85 -13.31 -9.61
N HIS A 91 2.29 -13.14 -8.42
CA HIS A 91 2.84 -13.67 -7.17
C HIS A 91 2.73 -15.20 -7.14
N ALA A 92 3.77 -15.86 -6.62
CA ALA A 92 3.79 -17.31 -6.37
C ALA A 92 3.39 -18.17 -7.59
N GLN A 93 3.90 -17.82 -8.79
CA GLN A 93 3.74 -18.68 -9.96
C GLN A 93 4.33 -20.08 -9.69
N PRO A 94 3.57 -21.18 -9.82
CA PRO A 94 4.05 -22.51 -9.45
C PRO A 94 5.36 -22.90 -10.17
N ALA A 95 5.46 -22.60 -11.47
CA ALA A 95 6.67 -22.88 -12.24
C ALA A 95 7.92 -22.13 -11.72
N GLY A 96 7.76 -21.00 -11.04
CA GLY A 96 8.86 -20.28 -10.40
C GLY A 96 9.03 -20.60 -8.91
N ALA A 97 7.95 -20.94 -8.21
CA ALA A 97 7.96 -21.24 -6.78
C ALA A 97 8.47 -22.66 -6.45
N ASP A 98 8.20 -23.63 -7.34
CA ASP A 98 8.58 -25.04 -7.17
C ASP A 98 9.94 -25.39 -7.82
N ALA A 99 10.65 -24.38 -8.37
CA ALA A 99 11.89 -24.55 -9.13
C ALA A 99 13.14 -24.78 -8.26
#